data_AF-A0A352SAZ3-F1
#
_entry.id   AF-A0A352SAZ3-F1
#
_cell.length_a   1.000
_cell.length_b   1.000
_cell.length_c   1.000
_cell.angle_alpha   90.00
_cell.angle_beta   90.00
_cell.angle_gamma   90.00
#
_symmetry.space_group_name_H-M   'P 1'
#
loop_
_entity.id
_entity.type
_entity.pdbx_description
1 polymer ?
#
loop_
_entity_poly.entity_id
_entity_poly.type
_entity_poly.pdbx_seq_one_letter_code
_entity_poly.pdbx_strand_id
1 'polypeptide(L)'
;NGYGLTETNSPTHVVPRGVEAPVDPASGTLAVGVPAYNVESYIGDDEGKPMAVGEVGEIISRGPMIVPGYWNKPQESAKAIVDGYFRTGDVGFMDERGWFYLVDRKKDMI
;
A
#
# COMPACT_ATOMS: atom_id res chain seq x y z
N ASN A 1 10.06 -11.14 0.59
CA ASN A 1 8.84 -10.71 -0.10
C ASN A 1 8.92 -9.21 -0.35
N GLY A 2 8.21 -8.70 -1.36
CA GLY A 2 8.15 -7.27 -1.63
C GLY A 2 6.94 -6.93 -2.48
N TYR A 3 6.42 -5.72 -2.30
CA TYR A 3 5.20 -5.24 -2.94
C TYR A 3 5.42 -3.86 -3.57
N GLY A 4 4.85 -3.67 -4.76
CA GLY A 4 4.86 -2.44 -5.54
C GLY A 4 4.00 -2.59 -6.79
N LEU A 5 3.79 -1.49 -7.50
CA LEU A 5 3.02 -1.42 -8.75
C LEU A 5 3.87 -0.78 -9.85
N THR A 6 3.36 -0.80 -11.08
CA THR A 6 3.98 -0.05 -12.20
C THR A 6 4.13 1.43 -11.84
N GLU A 7 3.12 1.98 -11.19
CA GLU A 7 3.04 3.36 -10.70
C GLU A 7 4.04 3.68 -9.58
N THR A 8 4.74 2.69 -9.02
CA THR A 8 5.74 2.89 -7.97
C THR A 8 7.16 2.69 -8.44
N ASN A 9 7.43 2.31 -9.70
CA ASN A 9 8.77 2.11 -10.32
C ASN A 9 9.76 1.20 -9.55
N SER A 10 9.39 0.66 -8.40
CA SER A 10 10.18 -0.05 -7.40
C SER A 10 9.23 -0.56 -6.31
N PRO A 11 9.59 -1.59 -5.52
CA PRO A 11 8.81 -1.95 -4.33
C PRO A 11 8.67 -0.78 -3.36
N THR A 12 7.45 -0.53 -2.89
CA THR A 12 7.15 0.39 -1.78
C THR A 12 7.27 -0.30 -0.44
N HIS A 13 7.05 -1.61 -0.39
CA HIS A 13 7.19 -2.43 0.81
C HIS A 13 8.12 -3.60 0.56
N VAL A 14 8.97 -3.89 1.55
CA VAL A 14 9.93 -5.01 1.47
C VAL A 14 10.06 -5.69 2.82
N VAL A 15 10.32 -6.98 2.80
CA VAL A 15 10.76 -7.73 3.97
C VAL A 15 12.23 -7.38 4.23
N PRO A 16 12.60 -6.85 5.41
CA PRO A 16 13.99 -6.55 5.73
C PRO A 16 14.90 -7.78 5.58
N ARG A 17 16.15 -7.56 5.16
CA ARG A 17 17.11 -8.67 4.99
C ARG A 17 17.34 -9.40 6.32
N GLY A 18 17.35 -10.74 6.27
CA GLY A 18 17.57 -11.57 7.44
C GLY A 18 16.38 -11.69 8.39
N VAL A 19 15.23 -11.12 8.02
CA VAL A 19 13.97 -11.21 8.78
C VAL A 19 13.01 -12.13 8.05
N GLU A 20 12.33 -13.01 8.78
CA GLU A 20 11.21 -13.78 8.28
C GLU A 20 9.94 -12.94 8.35
N ALA A 21 9.19 -12.87 7.25
CA ALA A 21 7.95 -12.12 7.21
C ALA A 21 6.89 -12.86 8.07
N PRO A 22 6.17 -12.14 8.95
CA PRO A 22 5.11 -12.76 9.74
C PRO A 22 3.96 -13.22 8.84
N VAL A 23 3.29 -14.26 9.29
CA VAL A 23 1.99 -14.68 8.78
C VAL A 23 0.94 -14.20 9.78
N ASP A 24 -0.07 -13.49 9.29
CA ASP A 24 -1.19 -13.09 10.14
C ASP A 24 -1.91 -14.36 10.65
N PRO A 25 -2.06 -14.52 11.98
CA PRO A 25 -2.64 -15.75 12.53
C PRO A 25 -4.15 -15.89 12.28
N ALA A 26 -4.86 -14.80 11.98
CA ALA A 26 -6.30 -14.83 11.77
C ALA A 26 -6.66 -15.18 10.33
N SER A 27 -5.95 -14.61 9.35
CA SER A 27 -6.21 -14.82 7.92
C SER A 27 -5.29 -15.86 7.27
N GLY A 28 -4.14 -16.17 7.89
CA GLY A 28 -3.09 -16.98 7.27
C GLY A 28 -2.31 -16.23 6.17
N THR A 29 -2.50 -14.92 6.04
CA THR A 29 -1.86 -14.10 5.00
C THR A 29 -0.41 -13.81 5.36
N LEU A 30 0.52 -14.08 4.44
CA LEU A 30 1.92 -13.67 4.59
C LEU A 30 2.08 -12.17 4.36
N ALA A 31 2.77 -11.47 5.27
CA ALA A 31 3.06 -10.05 5.10
C ALA A 31 3.84 -9.76 3.79
N VAL A 32 3.49 -8.65 3.15
CA VAL A 32 4.20 -8.19 1.93
C VAL A 32 5.45 -7.38 2.23
N GLY A 33 5.56 -6.85 3.46
CA GLY A 33 6.72 -6.13 3.95
C GLY A 33 6.34 -4.98 4.87
N VAL A 34 7.36 -4.18 5.19
CA VAL A 34 7.22 -2.86 5.81
C VAL A 34 7.58 -1.79 4.77
N PRO A 35 7.14 -0.52 4.92
CA PRO A 35 7.53 0.54 4.01
C PRO A 35 9.06 0.63 3.84
N ALA A 36 9.49 0.77 2.58
CA ALA A 36 10.90 0.95 2.25
C ALA A 36 11.42 2.33 2.72
N TYR A 37 12.72 2.57 2.57
CA TYR A 37 13.32 3.85 2.95
C TYR A 37 12.66 5.03 2.21
N ASN A 38 12.34 6.09 2.96
CA ASN A 38 11.60 7.26 2.48
C ASN A 38 10.23 6.96 1.86
N VAL A 39 9.59 5.85 2.26
CA VAL A 39 8.19 5.57 1.95
C VAL A 39 7.34 5.81 3.20
N GLU A 40 6.30 6.61 3.04
CA GLU A 40 5.22 6.72 4.00
C GLU A 40 4.05 5.90 3.47
N SER A 41 3.47 5.02 4.29
CA SER A 41 2.27 4.26 3.93
C SER A 41 1.30 4.18 5.09
N TYR A 42 0.02 4.11 4.76
CA TYR A 42 -1.06 3.85 5.72
C TYR A 42 -2.21 3.11 5.03
N ILE A 43 -3.15 2.62 5.83
CA ILE A 43 -4.41 2.05 5.35
C ILE A 43 -5.47 3.16 5.35
N GLY A 44 -6.08 3.41 4.20
CA GLY A 44 -7.06 4.47 3.98
C GLY A 44 -8.47 3.93 3.75
N ASP A 45 -9.47 4.69 4.18
CA ASP A 45 -10.87 4.42 3.86
C ASP A 45 -11.22 4.81 2.39
N ASP A 46 -12.50 4.78 2.03
CA ASP A 46 -12.94 5.15 0.68
C ASP A 46 -12.64 6.61 0.32
N GLU A 47 -12.59 7.50 1.30
CA GLU A 47 -12.22 8.91 1.14
C GLU A 47 -10.70 9.13 1.16
N GLY A 48 -9.92 8.08 1.45
CA GLY A 48 -8.47 8.13 1.58
C GLY A 48 -7.98 8.62 2.94
N LYS A 49 -8.84 8.62 3.97
CA LYS A 49 -8.44 9.01 5.33
C LYS A 49 -7.79 7.83 6.08
N PRO A 50 -6.75 8.07 6.88
CA PRO A 50 -6.11 7.01 7.66
C PRO A 50 -7.10 6.27 8.59
N MET A 51 -7.03 4.96 8.56
CA MET A 51 -7.80 4.03 9.40
C MET A 51 -6.97 3.54 10.58
N ALA A 52 -7.62 2.90 11.55
CA ALA A 52 -6.95 2.31 12.69
C ALA A 52 -6.16 1.04 12.30
N VAL A 53 -5.20 0.67 13.15
CA VAL A 53 -4.39 -0.56 12.98
C VAL A 53 -5.31 -1.78 12.94
N GLY A 54 -5.04 -2.71 12.03
CA GLY A 54 -5.82 -3.93 11.82
C GLY A 54 -7.12 -3.73 11.02
N GLU A 55 -7.55 -2.50 10.76
CA GLU A 55 -8.68 -2.26 9.86
C GLU A 55 -8.30 -2.51 8.41
N VAL A 56 -9.25 -3.03 7.63
CA VAL A 56 -9.07 -3.35 6.22
C VAL A 56 -9.49 -2.16 5.38
N GLY A 57 -8.60 -1.71 4.50
CA GLY A 57 -8.81 -0.57 3.62
C GLY A 57 -7.80 -0.55 2.47
N GLU A 58 -7.72 0.58 1.78
CA GLU A 58 -6.78 0.76 0.67
C GLU A 58 -5.36 1.04 1.18
N ILE A 59 -4.35 0.41 0.57
CA ILE A 59 -2.96 0.79 0.83
C ILE A 59 -2.68 2.11 0.13
N ILE A 60 -2.32 3.14 0.89
CA ILE A 60 -1.98 4.46 0.35
C ILE A 60 -0.51 4.73 0.67
N SER A 61 0.26 5.17 -0.34
CA SER A 61 1.70 5.38 -0.18
C SER A 61 2.17 6.71 -0.76
N ARG A 62 3.20 7.30 -0.15
CA ARG A 62 3.97 8.43 -0.66
C ARG A 62 5.45 8.10 -0.61
N GLY A 63 6.20 8.45 -1.66
CA GLY A 63 7.64 8.23 -1.68
C GLY A 63 8.29 8.61 -3.01
N PRO A 64 9.63 8.63 -3.06
CA PRO A 64 10.39 9.10 -4.23
C PRO A 64 10.24 8.22 -5.48
N MET A 65 9.73 6.99 -5.33
CA MET A 65 9.56 6.04 -6.42
C MET A 65 8.20 6.17 -7.13
N ILE A 66 7.25 6.88 -6.54
CA ILE A 66 5.90 7.05 -7.11
C ILE A 66 5.96 7.94 -8.35
N VAL A 67 5.28 7.52 -9.42
CA VAL A 67 5.17 8.31 -10.66
C VAL A 67 4.53 9.67 -10.40
N PRO A 68 4.86 10.72 -11.18
CA PRO A 68 4.20 12.01 -11.07
C PRO A 68 2.73 11.99 -11.55
N GLY A 69 2.31 10.90 -12.20
CA GLY A 69 0.94 10.69 -12.68
C GLY A 69 0.88 9.87 -13.96
N TYR A 70 -0.34 9.68 -14.47
CA TYR A 70 -0.63 9.01 -15.71
C TYR A 70 -0.41 9.93 -16.93
N TRP A 71 0.28 9.41 -17.95
CA TRP A 71 0.53 10.15 -19.18
C TRP A 71 -0.75 10.60 -19.88
N ASN A 72 -0.84 11.89 -20.19
CA ASN A 72 -1.99 12.53 -20.86
C ASN A 72 -3.35 12.27 -20.19
N LYS A 73 -3.36 12.01 -18.87
CA LYS A 73 -4.57 11.75 -18.09
C LYS A 73 -4.59 12.57 -16.78
N PRO A 74 -4.58 13.91 -16.84
CA PRO A 74 -4.44 14.76 -15.65
C PRO A 74 -5.57 14.57 -14.63
N GLN A 75 -6.80 14.30 -15.06
CA GLN A 75 -7.93 14.06 -14.15
C GLN A 75 -7.77 12.75 -13.37
N GLU A 76 -7.27 11.69 -14.02
CA GLU A 76 -7.02 10.41 -13.36
C GLU A 76 -5.80 10.51 -12.44
N SER A 77 -4.76 11.25 -12.84
CA SER A 77 -3.62 11.55 -11.97
C SER A 77 -4.04 12.28 -10.70
N ALA A 78 -4.91 13.29 -10.80
CA ALA A 78 -5.39 14.05 -9.65
C ALA A 78 -6.30 13.23 -8.71
N LYS A 79 -6.99 12.20 -9.23
CA LYS A 79 -7.77 11.26 -8.40
C LYS A 79 -6.87 10.22 -7.72
N ALA A 80 -5.88 9.72 -8.45
CA ALA A 80 -5.00 8.66 -7.97
C ALA A 80 -3.91 9.18 -7.03
N ILE A 81 -3.46 10.42 -7.22
CA ILE A 81 -2.40 11.04 -6.42
C ILE A 81 -2.94 12.31 -5.79
N VAL A 82 -3.19 12.25 -4.48
CA VAL A 82 -3.75 13.35 -3.68
C VAL A 82 -2.71 13.76 -2.64
N ASP A 83 -2.29 15.03 -2.65
CA ASP A 83 -1.25 15.56 -1.75
C ASP A 83 0.06 14.75 -1.75
N GLY A 84 0.40 14.18 -2.91
CA GLY A 84 1.57 13.33 -3.13
C GLY A 84 1.41 11.87 -2.69
N TYR A 85 0.26 11.50 -2.13
CA TYR A 85 -0.08 10.13 -1.80
C TYR A 85 -0.81 9.44 -2.94
N PHE A 86 -0.26 8.32 -3.39
CA PHE A 86 -0.85 7.44 -4.39
C PHE A 86 -1.81 6.44 -3.75
N ARG A 87 -3.03 6.42 -4.26
CA ARG A 87 -4.09 5.45 -4.00
C ARG A 87 -3.86 4.21 -4.87
N THR A 88 -3.38 3.11 -4.28
CA THR A 88 -2.92 1.95 -5.07
C THR A 88 -4.05 1.13 -5.68
N GLY A 89 -5.27 1.24 -5.14
CA GLY A 89 -6.40 0.37 -5.46
C GLY A 89 -6.30 -1.04 -4.89
N ASP A 90 -5.22 -1.36 -4.19
CA ASP A 90 -5.04 -2.65 -3.51
C ASP A 90 -5.53 -2.55 -2.06
N VAL A 91 -6.23 -3.59 -1.60
CA VAL A 91 -6.86 -3.66 -0.29
C VAL A 91 -6.02 -4.52 0.64
N GLY A 92 -5.81 -4.02 1.85
CA GLY A 92 -4.99 -4.66 2.86
C GLY A 92 -5.23 -4.09 4.24
N PHE A 93 -4.40 -4.52 5.18
CA PHE A 93 -4.35 -3.97 6.53
C PHE A 93 -2.90 -3.87 7.00
N MET A 94 -2.68 -3.13 8.08
CA MET A 94 -1.39 -2.98 8.75
C MET A 94 -1.50 -3.44 10.20
N ASP A 95 -0.53 -4.21 10.70
CA ASP A 95 -0.46 -4.60 12.11
C ASP A 95 0.26 -3.56 12.99
N GLU A 96 0.23 -3.76 14.32
CA GLU A 96 0.85 -2.87 15.31
C GLU A 96 2.38 -2.75 15.15
N ARG A 97 2.99 -3.69 14.42
CA ARG A 97 4.43 -3.72 14.14
C ARG A 97 4.77 -3.07 12.80
N GLY A 98 3.78 -2.55 12.09
CA GLY A 98 3.93 -1.87 10.80
C GLY A 98 4.05 -2.82 9.60
N TRP A 99 3.76 -4.12 9.76
CA TRP A 99 3.71 -5.03 8.61
C TRP A 99 2.41 -4.84 7.86
N PHE A 100 2.54 -4.76 6.53
CA PHE A 100 1.40 -4.68 5.62
C PHE A 100 1.07 -6.06 5.08
N TYR A 101 -0.23 -6.32 4.96
CA TYR A 101 -0.80 -7.56 4.45
C TYR A 101 -1.74 -7.22 3.32
N LEU A 102 -1.58 -7.91 2.19
CA LEU A 102 -2.43 -7.75 1.02
C LEU A 102 -3.58 -8.77 1.11
N VAL A 103 -4.81 -8.30 1.06
CA VAL A 103 -6.00 -9.15 1.13
C VAL A 103 -6.52 -9.41 -0.29
N ASP A 104 -6.82 -8.35 -1.04
CA ASP A 104 -7.36 -8.45 -2.40
C ASP A 104 -7.27 -7.09 -3.16
N ARG A 105 -7.85 -6.98 -4.37
CA ARG A 105 -8.01 -5.73 -5.12
C ARG A 105 -9.40 -5.13 -4.99
N LYS A 106 -9.47 -3.80 -4.84
CA LYS A 106 -10.74 -3.06 -4.67
C LYS A 106 -11.74 -3.27 -5.81
N LYS A 107 -11.28 -3.60 -7.02
CA LYS A 107 -12.15 -3.86 -8.18
C LYS A 107 -12.78 -5.25 -8.19
N ASP A 108 -12.27 -6.18 -7.38
CA ASP A 108 -12.70 -7.58 -7.33
C ASP A 108 -13.55 -7.90 -6.08
N MET A 109 -13.73 -6.91 -5.19
CA MET A 109 -14.70 -6.97 -4.10
C MET A 109 -16.12 -6.70 -4.64
N ILE A 110 -16.92 -7.76 -4.80
CA ILE A 110 -18.34 -7.76 -5.21
C ILE A 110 -19.24 -7.92 -3.99
#